data_AF-A0A841GXK5-F1
#
_entry.id   AF-A0A841GXK5-F1
#
_cell.length_a   1.000
_cell.length_b   1.000
_cell.length_c   1.000
_cell.angle_alpha   90.00
_cell.angle_beta   90.00
_cell.angle_gamma   90.00
#
_symmetry.space_group_name_H-M   'P 1'
#
loop_
_entity.id
_entity.type
_entity.pdbx_description
1 polymer ?
#
loop_
_entity_poly.entity_id
_entity_poly.type
_entity_poly.pdbx_seq_one_letter_code
_entity_poly.pdbx_strand_id
1 'polypeptide(L)'
;MPQTEIAESTLEYQGTLTTPAAALLPQRDALAAGLFTALAPLGLALADVHVDDDPSGSLASAIVAELGPGGVYRFTFDGVQWTTLDPDLRDPATIVKPLALGRNWLKTAAPSAAFEKHQLTFSAHHLVLDGTVESAMAGLRAPTLAALGEARPTGVVFRAVQTARNLEVEFTVDRSSVYDAALFASLTLIQRGGTWDPANLLRDLAALYGRALAGIGVTPPK
;
A
#
# COMPACT_ATOMS: atom_id res chain seq x y z
N MET A 1 -20.82 -6.53 18.25
CA MET A 1 -19.63 -6.22 17.45
C MET A 1 -19.43 -4.72 17.56
N PRO A 2 -18.25 -4.23 17.94
CA PRO A 2 -17.98 -2.79 17.99
C PRO A 2 -18.30 -2.15 16.63
N GLN A 3 -19.04 -1.05 16.66
CA GLN A 3 -19.23 -0.21 15.49
C GLN A 3 -17.99 0.66 15.32
N THR A 4 -17.50 0.77 14.08
CA THR A 4 -16.36 1.62 13.77
C THR A 4 -16.60 2.51 12.57
N GLU A 5 -15.86 3.61 12.52
CA GLU A 5 -15.78 4.53 11.39
C GLU A 5 -14.31 4.71 10.99
N ILE A 6 -14.01 4.82 9.69
CA ILE A 6 -12.66 5.15 9.25
C ILE A 6 -12.44 6.64 9.49
N ALA A 7 -11.48 6.97 10.36
CA ALA A 7 -11.00 8.35 10.52
C ALA A 7 -10.04 8.75 9.40
N GLU A 8 -9.19 7.82 9.00
CA GLU A 8 -8.15 8.01 7.99
C GLU A 8 -7.79 6.65 7.42
N SER A 9 -7.51 6.61 6.13
CA SER A 9 -6.98 5.43 5.46
C SER A 9 -5.90 5.76 4.46
N THR A 10 -5.03 4.79 4.20
CA THR A 10 -3.93 4.94 3.26
C THR A 10 -3.90 3.71 2.37
N LEU A 11 -3.64 3.91 1.09
CA LEU A 11 -3.28 2.83 0.17
C LEU A 11 -1.88 3.09 -0.37
N GLU A 12 -1.01 2.11 -0.17
CA GLU A 12 0.34 2.10 -0.66
C GLU A 12 0.51 0.97 -1.68
N TYR A 13 1.20 1.29 -2.77
CA TYR A 13 1.71 0.36 -3.74
C TYR A 13 3.22 0.42 -3.74
N GLN A 14 3.87 -0.75 -3.82
CA GLN A 14 5.29 -0.87 -4.07
C GLN A 14 5.55 -1.93 -5.15
N GLY A 15 6.24 -1.53 -6.22
CA GLY A 15 6.80 -2.44 -7.20
C GLY A 15 8.31 -2.51 -7.05
N THR A 16 8.86 -3.68 -6.75
CA THR A 16 10.30 -3.92 -6.63
C THR A 16 10.84 -4.52 -7.92
N LEU A 17 11.93 -3.97 -8.45
CA LEU A 17 12.61 -4.50 -9.62
C LEU A 17 13.49 -5.69 -9.26
N THR A 18 13.61 -6.65 -10.19
CA THR A 18 14.52 -7.81 -10.06
C THR A 18 15.99 -7.41 -10.02
N THR A 19 16.32 -6.30 -10.68
CA THR A 19 17.67 -5.73 -10.66
C THR A 19 17.54 -4.22 -10.63
N PRO A 20 18.35 -3.51 -9.82
CA PRO A 20 18.30 -2.06 -9.80
C PRO A 20 18.51 -1.47 -11.20
N ALA A 21 17.72 -0.47 -11.56
CA ALA A 21 17.79 0.25 -12.82
C ALA A 21 18.98 1.23 -12.88
N ALA A 22 20.15 0.83 -12.37
CA ALA A 22 21.34 1.66 -12.26
C ALA A 22 21.83 2.23 -13.61
N ALA A 23 21.50 1.57 -14.72
CA ALA A 23 21.76 2.07 -16.07
C ALA A 23 21.06 3.41 -16.38
N LEU A 24 20.01 3.75 -15.62
CA LEU A 24 19.28 5.02 -15.75
C LEU A 24 19.94 6.17 -14.99
N LEU A 25 20.91 5.89 -14.11
CA LEU A 25 21.55 6.90 -13.26
C LEU A 25 22.12 8.10 -14.06
N PRO A 26 22.80 7.92 -15.22
CA PRO A 26 23.31 9.05 -16.01
C PRO A 26 22.21 9.92 -16.64
N GLN A 27 20.95 9.47 -16.63
CA GLN A 27 19.82 10.10 -17.33
C GLN A 27 18.83 10.77 -16.37
N ARG A 28 19.24 11.07 -15.13
CA ARG A 28 18.37 11.52 -14.04
C ARG A 28 17.40 12.65 -14.42
N ASP A 29 17.89 13.69 -15.08
CA ASP A 29 17.04 14.83 -15.48
C ASP A 29 16.00 14.42 -16.54
N ALA A 30 16.39 13.55 -17.47
CA ALA A 30 15.49 13.02 -18.49
C ALA A 30 14.42 12.08 -17.87
N LEU A 31 14.74 11.39 -16.77
CA LEU A 31 13.77 10.58 -16.04
C LEU A 31 12.70 11.45 -15.39
N ALA A 32 13.07 12.57 -14.75
CA ALA A 32 12.11 13.50 -14.15
C ALA A 32 11.16 14.09 -15.21
N ALA A 33 11.70 14.54 -16.35
CA ALA A 33 10.90 15.02 -17.48
C ALA A 33 9.99 13.93 -18.08
N GLY A 34 10.48 12.70 -18.18
CA GLY A 34 9.70 11.55 -18.65
C GLY A 34 8.57 11.19 -17.70
N LEU A 35 8.81 11.19 -16.39
CA LEU A 35 7.81 10.92 -15.37
C LEU A 35 6.73 12.01 -15.38
N PHE A 36 7.13 13.28 -15.45
CA PHE A 36 6.22 14.41 -15.64
C PHE A 36 5.30 14.18 -16.85
N THR A 37 5.88 13.88 -18.02
CA THR A 37 5.11 13.66 -19.25
C THR A 37 4.12 12.51 -19.11
N ALA A 38 4.52 11.42 -18.45
CA ALA A 38 3.67 10.25 -18.25
C ALA A 38 2.49 10.51 -17.31
N LEU A 39 2.69 11.31 -16.27
CA LEU A 39 1.70 11.60 -15.24
C LEU A 39 0.93 12.92 -15.46
N ALA A 40 1.36 13.78 -16.39
CA ALA A 40 0.65 15.02 -16.77
C ALA A 40 -0.85 14.84 -17.08
N PRO A 41 -1.32 13.72 -17.69
CA PRO A 41 -2.76 13.46 -17.87
C PRO A 41 -3.57 13.28 -16.58
N LEU A 42 -2.92 13.28 -15.41
CA LEU A 42 -3.52 13.28 -14.09
C LEU A 42 -3.59 14.68 -13.45
N GLY A 43 -3.15 15.73 -14.17
CA GLY A 43 -3.11 17.10 -13.67
C GLY A 43 -1.84 17.47 -12.92
N LEU A 44 -0.79 16.64 -13.00
CA LEU A 44 0.52 16.91 -12.42
C LEU A 44 1.14 18.20 -13.02
N ALA A 45 1.55 19.16 -12.18
CA ALA A 45 2.33 20.30 -12.63
C ALA A 45 3.84 20.00 -12.56
N LEU A 46 4.64 20.74 -13.32
CA LEU A 46 6.09 20.53 -13.34
C LEU A 46 6.73 20.82 -11.98
N ALA A 47 6.19 21.79 -11.23
CA ALA A 47 6.66 22.14 -9.89
C ALA A 47 6.44 21.01 -8.86
N ASP A 48 5.53 20.08 -9.15
CA ASP A 48 5.20 18.94 -8.29
C ASP A 48 6.12 17.74 -8.53
N VAL A 49 7.04 17.85 -9.50
CA VAL A 49 8.07 16.85 -9.77
C VAL A 49 9.39 17.36 -9.24
N HIS A 50 9.92 16.66 -8.25
CA HIS A 50 11.19 16.99 -7.66
C HIS A 50 12.05 15.76 -7.45
N VAL A 51 13.31 16.05 -7.20
CA VAL A 51 14.33 15.06 -6.98
C VAL A 51 14.63 15.09 -5.47
N ASP A 52 14.33 13.99 -4.81
CA ASP A 52 14.60 13.80 -3.39
C ASP A 52 15.98 13.16 -3.25
N ASP A 53 16.97 14.00 -2.94
CA ASP A 53 18.34 13.58 -2.68
C ASP A 53 18.49 13.19 -1.21
N ASP A 54 18.64 11.90 -0.94
CA ASP A 54 19.05 11.44 0.39
C ASP A 54 20.48 11.96 0.67
N PRO A 55 20.66 12.85 1.66
CA PRO A 55 21.96 13.43 1.98
C PRO A 55 22.97 12.40 2.49
N SER A 56 22.55 11.16 2.78
CA SER A 56 23.42 10.07 3.21
C SER A 56 24.34 9.51 2.11
N GLY A 57 24.16 9.93 0.84
CA GLY A 57 25.04 9.56 -0.28
C GLY A 57 24.81 8.16 -0.84
N SER A 58 23.69 7.52 -0.50
CA SER A 58 23.28 6.27 -1.14
C SER A 58 22.68 6.53 -2.53
N LEU A 59 22.59 5.48 -3.37
CA LEU A 59 21.79 5.53 -4.61
C LEU A 59 20.28 5.78 -4.36
N ALA A 60 19.85 6.08 -3.12
CA ALA A 60 18.47 6.36 -2.72
C ALA A 60 17.95 7.74 -3.17
N SER A 61 18.62 8.36 -4.13
CA SER A 61 18.03 9.38 -4.98
C SER A 61 16.68 8.92 -5.53
N ALA A 62 15.61 9.60 -5.13
CA ALA A 62 14.28 9.32 -5.63
C ALA A 62 13.79 10.47 -6.54
N ILE A 63 12.96 10.12 -7.52
CA ILE A 63 12.20 11.10 -8.29
C ILE A 63 10.77 11.01 -7.78
N VAL A 64 10.27 12.11 -7.23
CA VAL A 64 8.97 12.20 -6.58
C VAL A 64 8.05 13.07 -7.43
N ALA A 65 6.82 12.62 -7.60
CA ALA A 65 5.76 13.35 -8.29
C ALA A 65 4.52 13.41 -7.38
N GLU A 66 4.11 14.61 -6.99
CA GLU A 66 2.96 14.85 -6.13
C GLU A 66 1.71 15.12 -6.97
N LEU A 67 0.74 14.21 -6.95
CA LEU A 67 -0.48 14.28 -7.77
C LEU A 67 -1.64 14.99 -7.03
N GLY A 68 -1.32 15.81 -6.01
CA GLY A 68 -2.31 16.37 -5.10
C GLY A 68 -3.17 15.28 -4.45
N PRO A 69 -4.51 15.32 -4.58
CA PRO A 69 -5.39 14.25 -4.07
C PRO A 69 -5.12 12.87 -4.68
N GLY A 70 -4.46 12.81 -5.85
CA GLY A 70 -4.08 11.55 -6.51
C GLY A 70 -2.92 10.80 -5.83
N GLY A 71 -2.35 11.34 -4.75
CA GLY A 71 -1.27 10.72 -3.99
C GLY A 71 0.14 11.11 -4.46
N VAL A 72 1.14 10.44 -3.91
CA VAL A 72 2.56 10.67 -4.20
C VAL A 72 3.11 9.46 -4.93
N TYR A 73 3.66 9.67 -6.13
CA TYR A 73 4.38 8.65 -6.88
C TYR A 73 5.89 8.85 -6.68
N ARG A 74 6.61 7.81 -6.29
CA ARG A 74 8.05 7.84 -6.10
C ARG A 74 8.71 6.77 -6.95
N PHE A 75 9.68 7.17 -7.75
CA PHE A 75 10.60 6.26 -8.43
C PHE A 75 11.93 6.23 -7.70
N THR A 76 12.46 5.03 -7.49
CA THR A 76 13.85 4.79 -7.07
C THR A 76 14.49 3.81 -8.05
N PHE A 77 15.81 3.68 -8.05
CA PHE A 77 16.44 2.70 -8.93
C PHE A 77 16.08 1.25 -8.58
N ASP A 78 15.58 0.98 -7.36
CA ASP A 78 15.12 -0.35 -6.94
C ASP A 78 13.65 -0.62 -7.28
N GLY A 79 12.89 0.40 -7.69
CA GLY A 79 11.45 0.23 -7.85
C GLY A 79 10.64 1.50 -7.95
N VAL A 80 9.34 1.33 -7.75
CA VAL A 80 8.37 2.41 -7.69
C VAL A 80 7.50 2.24 -6.46
N GLN A 81 7.07 3.36 -5.91
CA GLN A 81 6.13 3.44 -4.82
C GLN A 81 5.03 4.43 -5.21
N TRP A 82 3.82 4.19 -4.73
CA TRP A 82 2.74 5.15 -4.84
C TRP A 82 1.89 5.08 -3.59
N THR A 83 1.60 6.23 -2.99
CA THR A 83 0.83 6.32 -1.75
C THR A 83 -0.28 7.34 -1.92
N THR A 84 -1.50 7.01 -1.49
CA THR A 84 -2.62 7.96 -1.44
C THR A 84 -3.32 7.90 -0.09
N LEU A 85 -3.89 9.03 0.32
CA LEU A 85 -4.71 9.16 1.52
C LEU A 85 -6.18 9.09 1.13
N ASP A 86 -6.97 8.46 1.99
CA ASP A 86 -8.40 8.23 1.86
C ASP A 86 -8.84 7.73 0.47
N PRO A 87 -8.25 6.62 -0.01
CA PRO A 87 -8.55 6.06 -1.32
C PRO A 87 -10.01 5.65 -1.43
N ASP A 88 -10.69 6.05 -2.52
CA ASP A 88 -11.99 5.47 -2.86
C ASP A 88 -11.80 4.08 -3.49
N LEU A 89 -11.81 3.05 -2.65
CA LEU A 89 -11.72 1.66 -3.09
C LEU A 89 -12.89 1.20 -3.98
N ARG A 90 -13.98 1.99 -4.08
CA ARG A 90 -15.12 1.72 -4.98
C ARG A 90 -14.86 2.18 -6.41
N ASP A 91 -13.95 3.15 -6.59
CA ASP A 91 -13.49 3.59 -7.91
C ASP A 91 -12.01 3.22 -8.11
N PRO A 92 -11.72 1.95 -8.46
CA PRO A 92 -10.35 1.51 -8.68
C PRO A 92 -9.66 2.23 -9.84
N ALA A 93 -10.37 2.96 -10.71
CA ALA A 93 -9.74 3.69 -11.80
C ALA A 93 -8.83 4.82 -11.30
N THR A 94 -9.21 5.45 -10.18
CA THR A 94 -8.40 6.50 -9.52
C THR A 94 -7.04 5.99 -9.04
N ILE A 95 -6.98 4.71 -8.68
CA ILE A 95 -5.78 4.02 -8.20
C ILE A 95 -5.00 3.38 -9.35
N VAL A 96 -5.67 2.67 -10.24
CA VAL A 96 -5.03 1.89 -11.31
C VAL A 96 -4.34 2.80 -12.33
N LYS A 97 -4.92 3.96 -12.64
CA LYS A 97 -4.42 4.83 -13.70
C LYS A 97 -3.03 5.40 -13.40
N PRO A 98 -2.74 6.01 -12.22
CA PRO A 98 -1.37 6.41 -11.85
C PRO A 98 -0.37 5.26 -11.92
N LEU A 99 -0.72 4.09 -11.38
CA LEU A 99 0.17 2.92 -11.36
C LEU A 99 0.48 2.41 -12.78
N ALA A 100 -0.52 2.38 -13.66
CA ALA A 100 -0.35 1.95 -15.04
C ALA A 100 0.53 2.93 -15.83
N LEU A 101 0.30 4.25 -15.69
CA LEU A 101 1.10 5.28 -16.35
C LEU A 101 2.56 5.24 -15.91
N GLY A 102 2.82 5.21 -14.59
CA GLY A 102 4.17 5.12 -14.04
C GLY A 102 4.90 3.83 -14.45
N ARG A 103 4.21 2.67 -14.42
CA ARG A 103 4.79 1.41 -14.91
C ARG A 103 5.15 1.49 -16.39
N ASN A 104 4.24 2.00 -17.22
CA ASN A 104 4.46 2.06 -18.67
C ASN A 104 5.61 3.00 -19.01
N TRP A 105 5.73 4.14 -18.31
CA TRP A 105 6.89 5.03 -18.39
C TRP A 105 8.19 4.29 -18.06
N LEU A 106 8.23 3.58 -16.92
CA LEU A 106 9.44 2.85 -16.52
C LEU A 106 9.84 1.78 -17.54
N LYS A 107 8.87 1.08 -18.13
CA LYS A 107 9.13 0.12 -19.21
C LYS A 107 9.73 0.77 -20.45
N THR A 108 9.37 2.02 -20.75
CA THR A 108 9.97 2.77 -21.85
C THR A 108 11.36 3.27 -21.50
N ALA A 109 11.55 3.78 -20.28
CA ALA A 109 12.84 4.30 -19.81
C ALA A 109 13.89 3.19 -19.62
N ALA A 110 13.50 2.06 -19.02
CA ALA A 110 14.33 0.87 -18.84
C ALA A 110 13.61 -0.39 -19.35
N PRO A 111 13.69 -0.69 -20.65
CA PRO A 111 13.04 -1.87 -21.25
C PRO A 111 13.49 -3.21 -20.68
N SER A 112 14.70 -3.28 -20.12
CA SER A 112 15.24 -4.47 -19.45
C SER A 112 14.79 -4.59 -17.98
N ALA A 113 14.17 -3.56 -17.40
CA ALA A 113 13.70 -3.62 -16.03
C ALA A 113 12.47 -4.54 -15.94
N ALA A 114 12.55 -5.51 -15.04
CA ALA A 114 11.46 -6.41 -14.71
C ALA A 114 11.11 -6.25 -13.23
N PHE A 115 9.82 -6.37 -12.90
CA PHE A 115 9.36 -6.39 -11.52
C PHE A 115 9.47 -7.80 -10.95
N GLU A 116 10.11 -7.94 -9.79
CA GLU A 116 10.14 -9.17 -9.00
C GLU A 116 8.86 -9.32 -8.17
N LYS A 117 8.45 -8.22 -7.53
CA LYS A 117 7.40 -8.19 -6.52
C LYS A 117 6.52 -6.97 -6.69
N HIS A 118 5.22 -7.17 -6.56
CA HIS A 118 4.24 -6.10 -6.39
C HIS A 118 3.61 -6.26 -5.01
N GLN A 119 3.49 -5.16 -4.27
CA GLN A 119 2.89 -5.12 -2.96
C GLN A 119 1.84 -4.02 -2.92
N LEU A 120 0.66 -4.33 -2.38
CA LEU A 120 -0.40 -3.38 -2.09
C LEU A 120 -0.71 -3.47 -0.61
N THR A 121 -0.58 -2.36 0.11
CA THR A 121 -0.89 -2.27 1.53
C THR A 121 -2.02 -1.27 1.70
N PHE A 122 -3.16 -1.71 2.23
CA PHE A 122 -4.21 -0.80 2.67
C PHE A 122 -4.24 -0.78 4.19
N SER A 123 -4.13 0.41 4.77
CA SER A 123 -4.22 0.62 6.21
C SER A 123 -5.31 1.62 6.53
N ALA A 124 -5.95 1.45 7.68
CA ALA A 124 -6.93 2.41 8.16
C ALA A 124 -7.00 2.47 9.68
N HIS A 125 -7.37 3.65 10.16
CA HIS A 125 -7.68 3.95 11.55
C HIS A 125 -9.19 3.90 11.75
N HIS A 126 -9.65 2.93 12.54
CA HIS A 126 -11.06 2.67 12.83
C HIS A 126 -11.43 3.20 14.21
N LEU A 127 -12.08 4.35 14.28
CA LEU A 127 -12.62 4.90 15.53
C LEU A 127 -13.68 3.96 16.09
N VAL A 128 -13.54 3.59 17.36
CA VAL A 128 -14.53 2.77 18.06
C VAL A 128 -15.66 3.68 18.54
N LEU A 129 -16.84 3.53 17.95
CA LEU A 129 -18.01 4.37 18.25
C LEU A 129 -18.74 3.91 19.52
N ASP A 130 -18.77 2.59 19.73
CA ASP A 130 -19.46 1.95 20.85
C ASP A 130 -18.45 1.21 21.74
N GLY A 131 -18.04 1.84 22.85
CA GLY A 131 -17.17 1.23 23.86
C GLY A 131 -15.74 1.80 23.86
N THR A 132 -14.77 0.97 24.24
CA THR A 132 -13.34 1.34 24.26
C THR A 132 -12.53 0.44 23.33
N VAL A 133 -11.36 0.92 22.90
CA VAL A 133 -10.41 0.13 22.10
C VAL A 133 -10.04 -1.17 22.82
N GLU A 134 -9.85 -1.13 24.14
CA GLU A 134 -9.55 -2.32 24.95
C GLU A 134 -10.69 -3.34 24.88
N SER A 135 -11.95 -2.89 24.95
CA SER A 135 -13.10 -3.77 24.83
C SER A 135 -13.23 -4.38 23.43
N ALA A 136 -12.88 -3.62 22.38
CA ALA A 136 -12.86 -4.11 21.01
C ALA A 136 -11.73 -5.13 20.81
N MET A 137 -10.52 -4.83 21.30
CA MET A 137 -9.34 -5.69 21.26
C MET A 137 -9.53 -7.01 22.02
N ALA A 138 -10.19 -6.97 23.19
CA ALA A 138 -10.52 -8.17 23.97
C ALA A 138 -11.48 -9.12 23.23
N GLY A 139 -12.29 -8.58 22.31
CA GLY A 139 -13.17 -9.36 21.45
C GLY A 139 -12.47 -9.99 20.23
N LEU A 140 -11.27 -9.53 19.88
CA LEU A 140 -10.52 -10.08 18.76
C LEU A 140 -10.02 -11.48 19.13
N ARG A 141 -10.39 -12.46 18.30
CA ARG A 141 -9.93 -13.84 18.49
C ARG A 141 -8.48 -13.94 18.05
N ALA A 142 -7.53 -13.86 18.98
CA ALA A 142 -6.17 -14.31 18.69
C ALA A 142 -6.21 -15.81 18.35
N PRO A 143 -5.46 -16.29 17.35
CA PRO A 143 -5.20 -17.71 17.22
C PRO A 143 -4.40 -18.16 18.46
N THR A 144 -5.06 -18.81 19.41
CA THR A 144 -4.42 -19.29 20.64
C THR A 144 -3.42 -20.41 20.33
N LEU A 145 -2.12 -20.13 20.44
CA LEU A 145 -1.07 -21.15 20.53
C LEU A 145 -0.72 -21.36 22.01
N ALA A 146 -1.43 -22.28 22.67
CA ALA A 146 -1.32 -22.57 24.10
C ALA A 146 0.07 -23.03 24.59
N ALA A 147 1.02 -23.29 23.68
CA ALA A 147 2.35 -23.81 24.00
C ALA A 147 3.38 -22.75 24.41
N LEU A 148 3.07 -21.44 24.36
CA LEU A 148 4.07 -20.37 24.50
C LEU A 148 3.86 -19.43 25.70
N GLY A 149 2.85 -19.65 26.55
CA GLY A 149 2.62 -18.86 27.77
C GLY A 149 1.38 -17.96 27.73
N GLU A 150 1.34 -16.96 28.61
CA GLU A 150 0.17 -16.11 28.86
C GLU A 150 0.02 -15.03 27.78
N ALA A 151 -1.10 -15.04 27.06
CA ALA A 151 -1.39 -14.09 25.99
C ALA A 151 -1.73 -12.71 26.57
N ARG A 152 -0.93 -11.69 26.26
CA ARG A 152 -1.32 -10.28 26.39
C ARG A 152 -1.86 -9.83 25.03
N PRO A 153 -3.08 -9.26 24.94
CA PRO A 153 -3.69 -8.96 23.65
C PRO A 153 -3.02 -7.72 23.02
N THR A 154 -2.01 -7.93 22.18
CA THR A 154 -1.27 -6.87 21.45
C THR A 154 -1.54 -6.94 19.95
N GLY A 155 -2.75 -7.33 19.54
CA GLY A 155 -3.16 -7.39 18.14
C GLY A 155 -3.29 -8.79 17.55
N VAL A 156 -3.79 -8.85 16.32
CA VAL A 156 -3.96 -10.08 15.53
C VAL A 156 -3.16 -9.92 14.25
N VAL A 157 -2.28 -10.88 13.97
CA VAL A 157 -1.62 -11.02 12.66
C VAL A 157 -2.07 -12.31 12.01
N PHE A 158 -2.62 -12.21 10.82
CA PHE A 158 -3.01 -13.33 9.97
C PHE A 158 -2.14 -13.35 8.71
N ARG A 159 -1.65 -14.52 8.34
CA ARG A 159 -0.86 -14.73 7.12
C ARG A 159 -1.44 -15.89 6.31
N ALA A 160 -1.55 -15.70 5.00
CA ALA A 160 -1.97 -16.74 4.06
C ALA A 160 -1.18 -16.67 2.76
N VAL A 161 -1.07 -17.82 2.07
CA VAL A 161 -0.43 -17.93 0.76
C VAL A 161 -1.38 -18.63 -0.20
N GLN A 162 -1.63 -18.04 -1.36
CA GLN A 162 -2.37 -18.60 -2.48
C GLN A 162 -1.39 -18.97 -3.60
N THR A 163 -0.83 -20.17 -3.54
CA THR A 163 0.23 -20.64 -4.46
C THR A 163 -0.18 -20.56 -5.93
N ALA A 164 -1.44 -20.89 -6.26
CA ALA A 164 -1.93 -20.85 -7.65
C ALA A 164 -1.89 -19.45 -8.28
N ARG A 165 -1.81 -18.39 -7.46
CA ARG A 165 -1.78 -16.99 -7.90
C ARG A 165 -0.48 -16.28 -7.53
N ASN A 166 0.48 -16.99 -6.92
CA ASN A 166 1.68 -16.43 -6.30
C ASN A 166 1.39 -15.21 -5.42
N LEU A 167 0.33 -15.30 -4.61
CA LEU A 167 -0.18 -14.21 -3.78
C LEU A 167 -0.02 -14.54 -2.30
N GLU A 168 0.69 -13.71 -1.56
CA GLU A 168 0.75 -13.72 -0.11
C GLU A 168 -0.17 -12.64 0.44
N VAL A 169 -0.81 -12.90 1.57
CA VAL A 169 -1.75 -12.01 2.25
C VAL A 169 -1.32 -11.89 3.71
N GLU A 170 -1.14 -10.67 4.20
CA GLU A 170 -0.92 -10.39 5.61
C GLU A 170 -1.98 -9.40 6.08
N PHE A 171 -2.67 -9.72 7.17
CA PHE A 171 -3.63 -8.82 7.81
C PHE A 171 -3.23 -8.62 9.26
N THR A 172 -3.18 -7.36 9.69
CA THR A 172 -2.76 -6.95 11.03
C THR A 172 -3.82 -6.04 11.62
N VAL A 173 -4.19 -6.27 12.88
CA VAL A 173 -5.00 -5.34 13.66
C VAL A 173 -4.35 -5.11 15.00
N ASP A 174 -4.23 -3.84 15.40
CA ASP A 174 -3.67 -3.42 16.67
C ASP A 174 -4.36 -2.13 17.16
N ARG A 175 -3.93 -1.60 18.30
CA ARG A 175 -4.28 -0.24 18.75
C ARG A 175 -3.63 0.79 17.83
N SER A 176 -4.37 1.85 17.50
CA SER A 176 -3.79 3.00 16.83
C SER A 176 -2.86 3.78 17.76
N SER A 177 -1.69 4.14 17.25
CA SER A 177 -0.75 5.07 17.92
C SER A 177 -1.04 6.54 17.65
N VAL A 178 -1.92 6.84 16.68
CA VAL A 178 -2.26 8.20 16.24
C VAL A 178 -3.56 8.67 16.89
N TYR A 179 -4.55 7.77 16.99
CA TYR A 179 -5.87 8.06 17.53
C TYR A 179 -6.15 7.17 18.76
N ASP A 180 -6.25 7.77 19.94
CA ASP A 180 -6.42 7.03 21.21
C ASP A 180 -7.65 6.12 21.24
N ALA A 181 -8.71 6.50 20.53
CA ALA A 181 -9.97 5.78 20.45
C ALA A 181 -10.11 4.89 19.19
N ALA A 182 -9.01 4.59 18.49
CA ALA A 182 -9.06 3.81 17.25
C ALA A 182 -8.28 2.49 17.29
N LEU A 183 -8.76 1.54 16.49
CA LEU A 183 -7.99 0.39 16.03
C LEU A 183 -7.20 0.78 14.78
N PHE A 184 -5.98 0.29 14.65
CA PHE A 184 -5.24 0.29 13.39
C PHE A 184 -5.43 -1.07 12.71
N ALA A 185 -5.88 -1.08 11.46
CA ALA A 185 -6.03 -2.31 10.69
C ALA A 185 -5.35 -2.17 9.32
N SER A 186 -4.47 -3.11 9.00
CA SER A 186 -3.69 -3.15 7.76
C SER A 186 -3.85 -4.48 7.03
N LEU A 187 -4.02 -4.45 5.71
CA LEU A 187 -4.00 -5.61 4.83
C LEU A 187 -2.98 -5.40 3.72
N THR A 188 -2.02 -6.30 3.65
CA THR A 188 -0.97 -6.34 2.64
C THR A 188 -1.20 -7.53 1.71
N LEU A 189 -1.23 -7.26 0.41
CA LEU A 189 -1.18 -8.25 -0.66
C LEU A 189 0.18 -8.19 -1.34
N ILE A 190 0.88 -9.33 -1.42
CA ILE A 190 2.18 -9.44 -2.08
C ILE A 190 2.07 -10.43 -3.23
N GLN A 191 2.20 -9.95 -4.46
CA GLN A 191 2.27 -10.79 -5.65
C GLN A 191 3.71 -10.92 -6.14
N ARG A 192 4.21 -12.15 -6.29
CA ARG A 192 5.55 -12.44 -6.81
C ARG A 192 5.46 -13.04 -8.21
N GLY A 193 6.07 -12.37 -9.19
CA GLY A 193 6.00 -12.77 -10.60
C GLY A 193 4.58 -12.82 -11.19
N GLY A 194 4.46 -13.38 -12.39
CA GLY A 194 3.19 -13.47 -13.12
C GLY A 194 2.73 -12.15 -13.75
N THR A 195 1.50 -12.14 -14.29
CA THR A 195 0.89 -10.92 -14.84
C THR A 195 0.34 -10.07 -13.70
N TRP A 196 0.90 -8.89 -13.51
CA TRP A 196 0.36 -7.90 -12.58
C TRP A 196 -0.92 -7.27 -13.13
N ASP A 197 -2.02 -7.51 -12.43
CA ASP A 197 -3.34 -6.95 -12.69
C ASP A 197 -3.83 -6.18 -11.44
N PRO A 198 -3.52 -4.87 -11.35
CA PRO A 198 -3.87 -4.09 -10.18
C PRO A 198 -5.36 -3.96 -9.95
N ALA A 199 -6.19 -3.99 -11.00
CA ALA A 199 -7.63 -3.88 -10.86
C ALA A 199 -8.20 -5.10 -10.13
N ASN A 200 -7.74 -6.30 -10.48
CA ASN A 200 -8.14 -7.52 -9.79
C ASN A 200 -7.56 -7.59 -8.36
N LEU A 201 -6.31 -7.15 -8.14
CA LEU A 201 -5.73 -7.10 -6.79
C LEU A 201 -6.46 -6.13 -5.87
N LEU A 202 -6.88 -4.96 -6.35
CA LEU A 202 -7.63 -3.99 -5.55
C LEU A 202 -9.02 -4.52 -5.18
N ARG A 203 -9.68 -5.22 -6.11
CA ARG A 203 -10.96 -5.88 -5.84
C ARG A 203 -10.80 -6.94 -4.75
N ASP A 204 -9.75 -7.75 -4.83
CA ASP A 204 -9.43 -8.74 -3.80
C ASP A 204 -9.12 -8.08 -2.46
N LEU A 205 -8.36 -6.98 -2.46
CA LEU A 205 -8.00 -6.23 -1.27
C LEU A 205 -9.27 -5.75 -0.54
N ALA A 206 -10.19 -5.07 -1.23
CA ALA A 206 -11.41 -4.56 -0.62
C ALA A 206 -12.28 -5.69 -0.04
N ALA A 207 -12.44 -6.78 -0.79
CA ALA A 207 -13.21 -7.94 -0.36
C ALA A 207 -12.56 -8.70 0.81
N LEU A 208 -11.24 -8.86 0.80
CA LEU A 208 -10.48 -9.52 1.87
C LEU A 208 -10.46 -8.66 3.13
N TYR A 209 -10.30 -7.35 3.01
CA TYR A 209 -10.27 -6.43 4.14
C TYR A 209 -11.59 -6.46 4.92
N GLY A 210 -12.72 -6.32 4.22
CA GLY A 210 -14.04 -6.40 4.84
C GLY A 210 -14.30 -7.75 5.51
N ARG A 211 -13.90 -8.87 4.87
CA ARG A 211 -14.01 -10.21 5.46
C ARG A 211 -13.11 -10.40 6.68
N ALA A 212 -11.90 -9.85 6.65
CA ALA A 212 -10.95 -9.95 7.75
C ALA A 212 -11.45 -9.18 8.99
N LEU A 213 -11.95 -7.95 8.80
CA LEU A 213 -12.62 -7.18 9.84
C LEU A 213 -13.85 -7.92 10.41
N ALA A 214 -14.71 -8.44 9.54
CA ALA A 214 -15.88 -9.20 9.98
C ALA A 214 -15.49 -10.48 10.74
N GLY A 215 -14.43 -11.18 10.31
CA GLY A 215 -13.92 -12.40 10.93
C GLY A 215 -13.37 -12.19 12.34
N ILE A 216 -12.88 -10.98 12.64
CA ILE A 216 -12.45 -10.58 13.99
C ILE A 216 -13.55 -9.85 14.78
N GLY A 217 -14.77 -9.76 14.23
CA GLY A 217 -15.92 -9.17 14.89
C GLY A 217 -16.01 -7.65 14.83
N VAL A 218 -15.30 -7.00 13.91
CA VAL A 218 -15.42 -5.56 13.62
C VAL A 218 -16.38 -5.39 12.43
N THR A 219 -17.37 -4.50 12.57
CA THR A 219 -18.27 -4.19 11.46
C THR A 219 -17.56 -3.24 10.51
N PRO A 220 -17.42 -3.55 9.20
CA PRO A 220 -16.85 -2.62 8.25
C PRO A 220 -17.63 -1.29 8.24
N PRO A 221 -16.97 -0.16 7.97
CA PRO A 221 -17.65 1.11 7.75
C PRO A 221 -18.68 0.97 6.63
N LYS A 222 -19.78 1.72 6.73
CA LYS A 222 -20.81 1.78 5.69
C LYS A 222 -20.31 2.48 4.44
#